data_AF-A0AAE0URV8-F1
#
_entry.id   AF-A0AAE0URV8-F1
#
_cell.length_a   1.000
_cell.length_b   1.000
_cell.length_c   1.000
_cell.angle_alpha   90.00
_cell.angle_beta   90.00
_cell.angle_gamma   90.00
#
_symmetry.space_group_name_H-M   'P 1'
#
loop_
_entity.id
_entity.type
_entity.pdbx_description
1 polymer ?
#
loop_
_entity_poly.entity_id
_entity_poly.type
_entity_poly.pdbx_seq_one_letter_code
_entity_poly.pdbx_strand_id
1 'polypeptide(L)'
;MNLELGYLAEASQQLLDRENCLFISQCSSKEVICTEDNKNDLKKDYEILMDHLKKSVHDSFNIDNQEMLRSTIMAIVEQEEKDKLWEEAAEEAPSWRPMRCHDTIVKKVVEERLQQINEDNDDIDILKREVVRIGSVIQNDLLQVVKHVQRCYSDCYSDFNACNMYAQLYHQAFSTTLRKLLQCSVTVEDYIFILQQINSFSKDILNQDELNPHINPESLGALLPEEDYKVLEEQYLLHKE
;
A
#
# COMPACT_ATOMS: atom_id res chain seq x y z
N MET A 1 -2.53 -19.95 19.92
CA MET A 1 -2.20 -18.55 20.28
C MET A 1 -3.10 -17.64 19.43
N ASN A 2 -3.59 -16.47 19.90
CA ASN A 2 -4.55 -15.66 19.12
C ASN A 2 -4.04 -15.27 17.72
N LEU A 3 -2.71 -15.16 17.58
CA LEU A 3 -1.99 -15.00 16.31
C LEU A 3 -2.27 -16.10 15.28
N GLU A 4 -2.59 -17.33 15.70
CA GLU A 4 -2.87 -18.47 14.81
C GLU A 4 -4.35 -18.55 14.38
N LEU A 5 -5.24 -17.79 15.03
CA LEU A 5 -6.70 -17.88 14.85
C LEU A 5 -7.30 -16.69 14.08
N GLY A 6 -6.48 -15.74 13.60
CA GLY A 6 -6.96 -14.56 12.85
C GLY A 6 -7.55 -13.45 13.72
N TYR A 7 -7.45 -13.56 15.05
CA TYR A 7 -7.81 -12.54 16.03
C TYR A 7 -6.66 -11.55 16.22
N LEU A 8 -6.37 -10.80 15.14
CA LEU A 8 -5.21 -9.91 15.06
C LEU A 8 -5.38 -8.65 15.91
N ALA A 9 -6.62 -8.15 16.05
CA ALA A 9 -6.95 -7.07 16.98
C ALA A 9 -6.66 -7.47 18.43
N GLU A 10 -7.10 -8.66 18.85
CA GLU A 10 -6.87 -9.15 20.21
C GLU A 10 -5.39 -9.42 20.48
N ALA A 11 -4.64 -9.88 19.47
CA ALA A 11 -3.19 -10.01 19.55
C ALA A 11 -2.49 -8.65 19.67
N SER A 12 -2.91 -7.66 18.87
CA SER A 12 -2.44 -6.27 18.94
C SER A 12 -2.65 -5.68 20.34
N GLN A 13 -3.87 -5.77 20.88
CA GLN A 13 -4.19 -5.26 22.21
C GLN A 13 -3.33 -5.89 23.31
N GLN A 14 -3.08 -7.21 23.25
CA GLN A 14 -2.20 -7.89 24.21
C GLN A 14 -0.75 -7.37 24.15
N LEU A 15 -0.23 -7.08 22.96
CA LEU A 15 1.10 -6.50 22.81
C LEU A 15 1.16 -5.06 23.30
N LEU A 16 0.12 -4.26 23.02
CA LEU A 16 -0.01 -2.90 23.53
C LEU A 16 -0.07 -2.86 25.05
N ASP A 17 -0.85 -3.75 25.68
CA ASP A 17 -0.94 -3.86 27.13
C ASP A 17 0.40 -4.24 27.76
N ARG A 18 1.09 -5.22 27.16
CA ARG A 18 2.44 -5.63 27.57
C ARG A 18 3.43 -4.49 27.43
N GLU A 19 3.36 -3.73 26.35
CA GLU A 19 4.21 -2.56 26.15
C GLU A 19 3.92 -1.45 27.15
N ASN A 20 2.66 -1.13 27.41
CA ASN A 20 2.24 -0.16 28.42
C ASN A 20 2.79 -0.53 29.80
N CYS A 21 2.77 -1.81 30.15
CA CYS A 21 3.32 -2.30 31.42
C CYS A 21 4.85 -2.18 31.49
N LEU A 22 5.54 -2.26 30.36
CA LEU A 22 7.01 -2.22 30.30
C LEU A 22 7.56 -0.78 30.22
N PHE A 23 6.84 0.12 29.56
CA PHE A 23 7.37 1.44 29.21
C PHE A 23 6.60 2.62 29.82
N ILE A 24 5.28 2.52 30.04
CA ILE A 24 4.46 3.67 30.45
C ILE A 24 4.09 3.61 31.93
N SER A 25 3.69 2.45 32.42
CA SER A 25 3.35 2.27 33.82
C SER A 25 4.63 1.88 34.56
N GLN A 26 5.15 2.75 35.43
CA GLN A 26 6.01 2.28 36.52
C GLN A 26 5.19 1.24 37.29
N CYS A 27 5.50 -0.03 37.09
CA CYS A 27 4.75 -1.17 37.61
C CYS A 27 4.76 -1.12 39.14
N SER A 28 3.75 -0.49 39.75
CA SER A 28 3.71 -0.23 41.20
C SER A 28 3.33 -1.46 42.03
N SER A 29 3.29 -2.65 41.44
CA SER A 29 3.01 -3.87 42.19
C SER A 29 3.48 -5.11 41.45
N LYS A 30 4.45 -5.78 42.06
CA LYS A 30 5.10 -7.05 41.71
C LYS A 30 6.15 -6.94 40.63
N GLU A 31 7.36 -7.33 41.04
CA GLU A 31 8.62 -7.45 40.29
C GLU A 31 8.44 -8.16 38.94
N VAL A 32 8.01 -7.45 37.91
CA VAL A 32 8.42 -7.78 36.54
C VAL A 32 9.73 -7.06 36.36
N ILE A 33 10.84 -7.77 36.57
CA ILE A 33 12.15 -7.27 36.19
C ILE A 33 12.04 -6.99 34.68
N CYS A 34 12.14 -5.73 34.28
CA CYS A 34 12.19 -5.34 32.88
C CYS A 34 13.56 -5.79 32.33
N THR A 35 13.70 -7.09 32.06
CA THR A 35 14.91 -7.68 31.50
C THR A 35 15.00 -7.33 30.03
N GLU A 36 16.24 -7.26 29.53
CA GLU A 36 16.49 -7.10 28.09
C GLU A 36 15.83 -8.23 27.27
N ASP A 37 15.75 -9.43 27.85
CA ASP A 37 15.04 -10.57 27.27
C ASP A 37 13.55 -10.29 27.06
N ASN A 38 12.87 -9.67 28.03
CA ASN A 38 11.43 -9.33 27.92
C ASN A 38 11.16 -8.32 26.81
N LYS A 39 12.09 -7.38 26.57
CA LYS A 39 12.03 -6.40 25.47
C LYS A 39 12.31 -7.07 24.12
N ASN A 40 13.30 -7.96 24.05
CA ASN A 40 13.61 -8.71 22.84
C ASN A 40 12.47 -9.64 22.43
N ASP A 41 11.82 -10.27 23.39
CA ASP A 41 10.65 -11.12 23.11
C ASP A 41 9.46 -10.28 22.62
N LEU A 42 9.20 -9.12 23.25
CA LEU A 42 8.16 -8.20 22.77
C LEU A 42 8.43 -7.74 21.33
N LYS A 43 9.69 -7.42 21.00
CA LYS A 43 10.08 -7.06 19.63
C LYS A 43 9.77 -8.18 18.63
N LYS A 44 10.13 -9.43 18.95
CA LYS A 44 9.84 -10.59 18.07
C LYS A 44 8.34 -10.78 17.88
N ASP A 45 7.56 -10.61 18.94
CA ASP A 45 6.10 -10.73 18.87
C ASP A 45 5.50 -9.65 17.95
N TYR A 46 6.03 -8.42 17.98
CA TYR A 46 5.67 -7.36 17.04
C TYR A 46 6.09 -7.68 15.59
N GLU A 47 7.28 -8.24 15.36
CA GLU A 47 7.71 -8.68 14.03
C GLU A 47 6.75 -9.73 13.47
N ILE A 48 6.34 -10.70 14.29
CA ILE A 48 5.36 -11.73 13.93
C ILE A 48 4.00 -11.11 13.62
N LEU A 49 3.52 -10.18 14.46
CA LEU A 49 2.27 -9.47 14.21
C LEU A 49 2.32 -8.77 12.84
N MET A 50 3.40 -8.02 12.57
CA MET A 50 3.58 -7.29 11.32
C MET A 50 3.54 -8.20 10.09
N ASP A 51 4.12 -9.39 10.16
CA ASP A 51 4.07 -10.34 9.05
C ASP A 51 2.67 -10.93 8.85
N HIS A 52 1.92 -11.18 9.93
CA HIS A 52 0.52 -11.60 9.83
C HIS A 52 -0.38 -10.49 9.28
N LEU A 53 -0.18 -9.24 9.69
CA LEU A 53 -0.91 -8.08 9.17
C LEU A 53 -0.66 -7.94 7.66
N LYS A 54 0.60 -8.00 7.21
CA LYS A 54 0.94 -7.97 5.77
C LYS A 54 0.23 -9.08 5.01
N LYS A 55 0.30 -10.31 5.50
CA LYS A 55 -0.34 -11.45 4.87
C LYS A 55 -1.86 -11.27 4.79
N SER A 56 -2.49 -10.79 5.85
CA SER A 56 -3.94 -10.53 5.85
C SER A 56 -4.35 -9.41 4.90
N VAL A 57 -3.58 -8.32 4.81
CA VAL A 57 -3.82 -7.25 3.82
C VAL A 57 -3.57 -7.76 2.40
N HIS A 58 -2.57 -8.60 2.18
CA HIS A 58 -2.38 -9.26 0.87
C HIS A 58 -3.58 -10.14 0.51
N ASP A 59 -4.09 -10.90 1.47
CA ASP A 59 -5.23 -11.80 1.30
C ASP A 59 -6.58 -11.06 1.29
N SER A 60 -6.59 -9.73 1.48
CA SER A 60 -7.79 -8.87 1.48
C SER A 60 -8.50 -8.82 0.13
N PHE A 61 -7.78 -9.13 -0.94
CA PHE A 61 -8.32 -9.25 -2.29
C PHE A 61 -9.11 -10.56 -2.49
N ASN A 62 -9.07 -11.48 -1.51
CA ASN A 62 -9.92 -12.66 -1.49
C ASN A 62 -11.18 -12.40 -0.65
N ILE A 63 -12.36 -12.63 -1.25
CA ILE A 63 -13.67 -12.34 -0.66
C ILE A 63 -13.90 -13.12 0.65
N ASP A 64 -13.30 -14.30 0.77
CA ASP A 64 -13.51 -15.20 1.91
C ASP A 64 -12.88 -14.72 3.24
N ASN A 65 -12.06 -13.65 3.20
CA ASN A 65 -11.26 -13.20 4.34
C ASN A 65 -11.71 -11.87 5.00
N GLN A 66 -12.96 -11.44 4.80
CA GLN A 66 -13.45 -10.14 5.28
C GLN A 66 -13.38 -9.95 6.81
N GLU A 67 -13.70 -10.98 7.60
CA GLU A 67 -13.62 -10.89 9.06
C GLU A 67 -12.17 -10.73 9.55
N MET A 68 -11.24 -11.47 8.93
CA MET A 68 -9.82 -11.33 9.20
C MET A 68 -9.32 -9.94 8.80
N LEU A 69 -9.74 -9.42 7.65
CA LEU A 69 -9.39 -8.07 7.21
C LEU A 69 -9.89 -7.00 8.18
N ARG A 70 -11.11 -7.11 8.70
CA ARG A 70 -11.61 -6.20 9.74
C ARG A 70 -10.75 -6.23 11.00
N SER A 71 -10.43 -7.43 11.50
CA SER A 71 -9.55 -7.59 12.67
C SER A 71 -8.15 -7.00 12.41
N THR A 72 -7.61 -7.21 11.21
CA THR A 72 -6.34 -6.60 10.74
C THR A 72 -6.39 -5.09 10.71
N ILE A 73 -7.44 -4.49 10.16
CA ILE A 73 -7.59 -3.03 10.09
C ILE A 73 -7.71 -2.45 11.50
N MET A 74 -8.50 -3.08 12.38
CA MET A 74 -8.58 -2.67 13.78
C MET A 74 -7.21 -2.69 14.46
N ALA A 75 -6.46 -3.79 14.31
CA ALA A 75 -5.11 -3.91 14.84
C ALA A 75 -4.18 -2.79 14.32
N ILE A 76 -4.24 -2.48 13.02
CA ILE A 76 -3.42 -1.41 12.43
C ILE A 76 -3.79 -0.04 13.02
N VAL A 77 -5.09 0.27 13.14
CA VAL A 77 -5.56 1.55 13.71
C VAL A 77 -5.10 1.68 15.16
N GLU A 78 -5.24 0.64 15.98
CA GLU A 78 -4.76 0.63 17.37
C GLU A 78 -3.25 0.90 17.47
N GLN A 79 -2.44 0.30 16.58
CA GLN A 79 -1.00 0.54 16.55
C GLN A 79 -0.68 1.99 16.18
N GLU A 80 -1.34 2.54 15.16
CA GLU A 80 -1.12 3.93 14.73
C GLU A 80 -1.60 4.97 15.76
N GLU A 81 -2.71 4.72 16.43
CA GLU A 81 -3.17 5.56 17.55
C GLU A 81 -2.14 5.57 18.67
N LYS A 82 -1.56 4.42 18.98
CA LYS A 82 -0.52 4.33 19.99
C LYS A 82 0.78 5.02 19.55
N ASP A 83 1.15 4.92 18.27
CA ASP A 83 2.29 5.65 17.71
C ASP A 83 2.11 7.16 17.87
N LYS A 84 0.91 7.69 17.60
CA LYS A 84 0.58 9.11 17.82
C LYS A 84 0.76 9.52 19.28
N LEU A 85 0.30 8.70 20.22
CA LEU A 85 0.48 8.97 21.65
C LEU A 85 1.96 9.05 22.04
N TRP A 86 2.81 8.21 21.44
CA TRP A 86 4.26 8.29 21.64
C TRP A 86 4.88 9.54 21.03
N GLU A 87 4.45 9.94 19.82
CA GLU A 87 4.88 11.20 19.19
C GLU A 87 4.52 12.42 20.07
N GLU A 88 3.36 12.39 20.73
CA GLU A 88 2.89 13.48 21.61
C GLU A 88 3.54 13.48 23.00
N ALA A 89 3.94 12.32 23.53
CA ALA A 89 4.43 12.18 24.90
C ALA A 89 5.80 12.83 25.15
N ALA A 90 6.51 13.31 24.12
CA ALA A 90 7.88 13.85 24.19
C ALA A 90 8.93 12.89 24.82
N GLU A 91 8.54 11.65 25.09
CA GLU A 91 9.40 10.55 25.47
C GLU A 91 9.91 9.83 24.21
N GLU A 92 11.11 9.25 24.29
CA GLU A 92 11.68 8.53 23.16
C GLU A 92 10.99 7.16 23.03
N ALA A 93 10.18 7.02 21.98
CA ALA A 93 9.55 5.76 21.63
C ALA A 93 10.60 4.64 21.42
N PRO A 94 10.28 3.38 21.72
CA PRO A 94 11.18 2.27 21.40
C PRO A 94 11.54 2.26 19.91
N SER A 95 12.83 2.18 19.57
CA SER A 95 13.32 2.28 18.19
C SER A 95 12.83 1.17 17.25
N TRP A 96 12.33 0.06 17.79
CA TRP A 96 11.78 -1.06 17.04
C TRP A 96 10.25 -0.97 16.86
N ARG A 97 9.60 0.05 17.41
CA ARG A 97 8.15 0.22 17.32
C ARG A 97 7.72 0.44 15.86
N PRO A 98 6.66 -0.22 15.37
CA PRO A 98 6.26 -0.15 13.96
C PRO A 98 5.50 1.15 13.65
N MET A 99 6.21 2.27 13.54
CA MET A 99 5.61 3.57 13.22
C MET A 99 5.04 3.60 11.80
N ARG A 100 3.80 4.10 11.64
CA ARG A 100 3.10 4.22 10.33
C ARG A 100 3.08 2.89 9.58
N CYS A 101 2.71 1.84 10.30
CA CYS A 101 2.74 0.49 9.80
C CYS A 101 1.79 0.28 8.61
N HIS A 102 0.67 1.02 8.55
CA HIS A 102 -0.32 0.92 7.48
C HIS A 102 0.28 1.23 6.10
N ASP A 103 0.86 2.43 5.94
CA ASP A 103 1.51 2.90 4.71
C ASP A 103 2.53 1.88 4.20
N THR A 104 3.34 1.36 5.12
CA THR A 104 4.40 0.40 4.80
C THR A 104 3.82 -0.95 4.37
N ILE A 105 2.76 -1.42 5.03
CA ILE A 105 2.12 -2.70 4.70
C ILE A 105 1.45 -2.60 3.32
N VAL A 106 0.61 -1.59 3.10
CA VAL A 106 -0.13 -1.43 1.86
C VAL A 106 0.82 -1.26 0.68
N LYS A 107 1.87 -0.45 0.84
CA LYS A 107 2.91 -0.28 -0.19
C LYS A 107 3.56 -1.62 -0.58
N LYS A 108 3.98 -2.43 0.39
CA LYS A 108 4.57 -3.75 0.12
C LYS A 108 3.61 -4.69 -0.59
N VAL A 109 2.34 -4.70 -0.17
CA VAL A 109 1.31 -5.51 -0.83
C VAL A 109 1.13 -5.07 -2.29
N VAL A 110 1.08 -3.77 -2.56
CA VAL A 110 1.02 -3.25 -3.94
C VAL A 110 2.26 -3.68 -4.74
N GLU A 111 3.46 -3.53 -4.18
CA GLU A 111 4.71 -3.96 -4.82
C GLU A 111 4.72 -5.46 -5.15
N GLU A 112 4.26 -6.31 -4.22
CA GLU A 112 4.16 -7.76 -4.40
C GLU A 112 3.13 -8.12 -5.48
N ARG A 113 1.97 -7.46 -5.49
CA ARG A 113 0.94 -7.68 -6.53
C ARG A 113 1.38 -7.22 -7.90
N LEU A 114 2.18 -6.17 -7.94
CA LEU A 114 2.81 -5.67 -9.15
C LEU A 114 4.08 -6.43 -9.52
N GLN A 115 4.53 -7.43 -8.74
CA GLN A 115 5.76 -8.23 -8.89
C GLN A 115 6.51 -7.91 -10.19
N GLN A 116 7.37 -6.90 -10.11
CA GLN A 116 8.04 -6.30 -11.25
C GLN A 116 8.98 -7.34 -11.85
N ILE A 117 8.74 -7.70 -13.11
CA ILE A 117 9.62 -8.61 -13.83
C ILE A 117 10.94 -7.87 -14.09
N ASN A 118 11.92 -8.10 -13.22
CA ASN A 118 13.32 -7.65 -13.32
C ASN A 118 13.50 -6.14 -13.60
N GLU A 119 13.82 -5.39 -12.54
CA GLU A 119 14.17 -3.97 -12.60
C GLU A 119 15.25 -3.63 -13.65
N ASP A 120 16.04 -4.60 -14.12
CA ASP A 120 17.16 -4.43 -15.05
C ASP A 120 16.90 -4.89 -16.50
N ASN A 121 15.67 -5.25 -16.88
CA ASN A 121 15.39 -5.63 -18.27
C ASN A 121 14.91 -4.42 -19.09
N ASP A 122 15.75 -3.97 -20.02
CA ASP A 122 15.49 -2.82 -20.91
C ASP A 122 14.91 -3.25 -22.27
N ASP A 123 14.50 -4.51 -22.39
CA ASP A 123 13.79 -5.01 -23.54
C ASP A 123 12.39 -4.35 -23.64
N ILE A 124 12.20 -3.57 -24.70
CA ILE A 124 10.97 -2.81 -24.98
C ILE A 124 9.74 -3.72 -25.04
N ASP A 125 9.83 -4.91 -25.63
CA ASP A 125 8.67 -5.80 -25.75
C ASP A 125 8.27 -6.39 -24.39
N ILE A 126 9.26 -6.64 -23.52
CA ILE A 126 9.03 -7.04 -22.14
C ILE A 126 8.38 -5.89 -21.37
N LEU A 127 8.90 -4.66 -21.50
CA LEU A 127 8.33 -3.47 -20.86
C LEU A 127 6.90 -3.18 -21.33
N LYS A 128 6.59 -3.30 -22.62
CA LYS A 128 5.23 -3.14 -23.16
C LYS A 128 4.27 -4.16 -22.56
N ARG A 129 4.68 -5.44 -22.49
CA ARG A 129 3.88 -6.49 -21.86
C ARG A 129 3.67 -6.20 -20.38
N GLU A 130 4.69 -5.69 -19.71
CA GLU A 130 4.62 -5.32 -18.30
C GLU A 130 3.65 -4.16 -18.06
N VAL A 131 3.68 -3.10 -18.89
CA VAL A 131 2.72 -1.99 -18.82
C VAL A 131 1.27 -2.50 -18.97
N VAL A 132 1.00 -3.37 -19.95
CA VAL A 132 -0.35 -3.96 -20.13
C VAL A 132 -0.76 -4.81 -18.93
N ARG A 133 0.16 -5.63 -18.41
CA ARG A 133 -0.09 -6.47 -17.23
C ARG A 133 -0.40 -5.62 -16.01
N ILE A 134 0.44 -4.61 -15.72
CA ILE A 134 0.26 -3.69 -14.61
C ILE A 134 -1.08 -2.98 -14.74
N GLY A 135 -1.43 -2.43 -15.92
CA GLY A 135 -2.73 -1.79 -16.14
C GLY A 135 -3.91 -2.72 -15.80
N SER A 136 -3.84 -3.99 -16.22
CA SER A 136 -4.86 -4.99 -15.91
C SER A 136 -4.95 -5.32 -14.41
N VAL A 137 -3.80 -5.41 -13.73
CA VAL A 137 -3.74 -5.64 -12.27
C VAL A 137 -4.35 -4.46 -11.53
N ILE A 138 -3.97 -3.23 -11.89
CA ILE A 138 -4.49 -2.00 -11.26
C ILE A 138 -6.01 -1.95 -11.39
N GLN A 139 -6.55 -2.19 -12.58
CA GLN A 139 -7.98 -2.16 -12.82
C GLN A 139 -8.72 -3.19 -11.95
N ASN A 140 -8.27 -4.44 -11.96
CA ASN A 140 -8.90 -5.49 -11.16
C ASN A 140 -8.81 -5.17 -9.66
N ASP A 141 -7.64 -4.74 -9.20
CA ASP A 141 -7.38 -4.52 -7.78
C ASP A 141 -8.14 -3.32 -7.24
N LEU A 142 -8.18 -2.19 -7.95
CA LEU A 142 -8.97 -1.03 -7.53
C LEU A 142 -10.47 -1.37 -7.44
N LEU A 143 -10.98 -2.18 -8.36
CA LEU A 143 -12.38 -2.67 -8.29
C LEU A 143 -12.61 -3.55 -7.06
N GLN A 144 -11.66 -4.43 -6.70
CA GLN A 144 -11.74 -5.22 -5.48
C GLN A 144 -11.65 -4.34 -4.23
N VAL A 145 -10.80 -3.30 -4.25
CA VAL A 145 -10.64 -2.36 -3.14
C VAL A 145 -11.95 -1.63 -2.88
N VAL A 146 -12.61 -1.07 -3.91
CA VAL A 146 -13.91 -0.42 -3.74
C VAL A 146 -14.97 -1.39 -3.22
N LYS A 147 -15.04 -2.61 -3.77
CA LYS A 147 -16.11 -3.56 -3.45
C LYS A 147 -15.99 -4.18 -2.04
N HIS A 148 -14.77 -4.45 -1.59
CA HIS A 148 -14.54 -5.30 -0.41
C HIS A 148 -13.67 -4.63 0.65
N VAL A 149 -12.55 -4.03 0.23
CA VAL A 149 -11.56 -3.49 1.17
C VAL A 149 -12.07 -2.20 1.81
N GLN A 150 -12.58 -1.25 1.02
CA GLN A 150 -13.08 0.04 1.48
C GLN A 150 -14.19 -0.10 2.52
N ARG A 151 -15.06 -1.11 2.37
CA ARG A 151 -16.11 -1.40 3.35
C ARG A 151 -15.53 -1.74 4.72
N CYS A 152 -14.47 -2.55 4.77
CA CYS A 152 -13.83 -2.95 6.02
C CYS A 152 -13.11 -1.77 6.68
N TYR A 153 -12.53 -0.84 5.90
CA TYR A 153 -12.00 0.41 6.45
C TYR A 153 -13.12 1.32 6.97
N SER A 154 -14.22 1.46 6.24
CA SER A 154 -15.33 2.34 6.65
C SER A 154 -15.99 1.88 7.97
N ASP A 155 -16.01 0.57 8.23
CA ASP A 155 -16.55 -0.02 9.46
C ASP A 155 -15.66 0.27 10.69
N CYS A 156 -14.34 0.42 10.50
CA CYS A 156 -13.35 0.51 11.58
C CYS A 156 -12.64 1.87 11.70
N TYR A 157 -12.62 2.66 10.62
CA TYR A 157 -11.85 3.90 10.49
C TYR A 157 -12.55 4.88 9.51
N SER A 158 -13.47 5.70 10.04
CA SER A 158 -14.45 6.45 9.22
C SER A 158 -13.84 7.47 8.25
N ASP A 159 -12.68 8.01 8.58
CA ASP A 159 -12.08 9.11 7.82
C ASP A 159 -11.03 8.62 6.80
N PHE A 160 -10.80 7.31 6.73
CA PHE A 160 -9.75 6.75 5.91
C PHE A 160 -10.21 6.38 4.51
N ASN A 161 -9.56 6.98 3.52
CA ASN A 161 -9.81 6.70 2.12
C ASN A 161 -8.80 5.67 1.60
N ALA A 162 -9.11 4.39 1.81
CA ALA A 162 -8.29 3.28 1.31
C ALA A 162 -8.22 3.31 -0.23
N CYS A 163 -9.34 3.56 -0.91
CA CYS A 163 -9.37 3.66 -2.38
C CYS A 163 -8.34 4.64 -2.92
N ASN A 164 -8.26 5.84 -2.34
CA ASN A 164 -7.34 6.87 -2.80
C ASN A 164 -5.87 6.50 -2.53
N MET A 165 -5.59 5.88 -1.39
CA MET A 165 -4.24 5.41 -1.06
C MET A 165 -3.74 4.33 -2.02
N TYR A 166 -4.56 3.30 -2.28
CA TYR A 166 -4.23 2.26 -3.26
C TYR A 166 -4.06 2.87 -4.65
N ALA A 167 -4.96 3.78 -5.05
CA ALA A 167 -4.87 4.47 -6.34
C ALA A 167 -3.57 5.27 -6.48
N GLN A 168 -3.12 5.97 -5.44
CA GLN A 168 -1.84 6.71 -5.45
C GLN A 168 -0.64 5.78 -5.61
N LEU A 169 -0.60 4.65 -4.88
CA LEU A 169 0.49 3.69 -4.97
C LEU A 169 0.55 3.02 -6.35
N TYR A 170 -0.60 2.60 -6.88
CA TYR A 170 -0.68 2.04 -8.23
C TYR A 170 -0.33 3.08 -9.31
N HIS A 171 -0.78 4.32 -9.15
CA HIS A 171 -0.45 5.43 -10.05
C HIS A 171 1.07 5.68 -10.09
N GLN A 172 1.73 5.73 -8.93
CA GLN A 172 3.17 5.93 -8.85
C GLN A 172 3.95 4.77 -9.50
N ALA A 173 3.52 3.53 -9.26
CA ALA A 173 4.17 2.37 -9.85
C ALA A 173 4.00 2.36 -11.38
N PHE A 174 2.79 2.64 -11.87
CA PHE A 174 2.52 2.70 -13.32
C PHE A 174 3.29 3.83 -14.01
N SER A 175 3.33 5.02 -13.38
CA SER A 175 4.14 6.15 -13.82
C SER A 175 5.61 5.74 -13.98
N THR A 176 6.18 5.07 -12.96
CA THR A 176 7.57 4.62 -12.98
C THR A 176 7.84 3.66 -14.15
N THR A 177 6.96 2.69 -14.39
CA THR A 177 7.10 1.76 -15.51
C THR A 177 6.96 2.46 -16.87
N LEU A 178 6.03 3.40 -17.01
CA LEU A 178 5.86 4.18 -18.24
C LEU A 178 7.09 5.04 -18.54
N ARG A 179 7.70 5.65 -17.51
CA ARG A 179 8.93 6.42 -17.68
C ARG A 179 10.11 5.56 -18.10
N LYS A 180 10.23 4.36 -17.54
CA LYS A 180 11.25 3.39 -17.99
C LYS A 180 11.03 3.01 -19.45
N LEU A 181 9.80 2.70 -19.85
CA LEU A 181 9.46 2.41 -21.25
C LEU A 181 9.79 3.59 -22.18
N LEU A 182 9.46 4.82 -21.77
CA LEU A 182 9.77 6.03 -22.53
C LEU A 182 11.27 6.20 -22.76
N GLN A 183 12.10 5.93 -21.75
CA GLN A 183 13.57 6.02 -21.87
C GLN A 183 14.17 4.99 -22.83
N CYS A 184 13.55 3.80 -22.92
CA CYS A 184 13.99 2.74 -23.84
C CYS A 184 13.38 2.89 -25.25
N SER A 185 12.36 3.72 -25.42
CA SER A 185 11.61 3.85 -26.67
C SER A 185 12.43 4.53 -27.76
N VAL A 186 12.37 4.00 -28.98
CA VAL A 186 13.11 4.53 -30.14
C VAL A 186 12.20 4.76 -31.34
N THR A 187 11.08 4.04 -31.42
CA THR A 187 10.18 4.07 -32.58
C THR A 187 8.90 4.86 -32.29
N VAL A 188 8.26 5.35 -33.36
CA VAL A 188 6.97 6.05 -33.29
C VAL A 188 5.89 5.17 -32.67
N GLU A 189 5.92 3.89 -33.03
CA GLU A 189 5.01 2.87 -32.53
C GLU A 189 5.13 2.72 -31.01
N ASP A 190 6.32 2.88 -30.44
CA ASP A 190 6.54 2.88 -28.98
C ASP A 190 5.88 4.09 -28.32
N TYR A 191 6.07 5.29 -28.87
CA TYR A 191 5.46 6.52 -28.35
C TYR A 191 3.93 6.51 -28.47
N ILE A 192 3.40 6.04 -29.61
CA ILE A 192 1.96 5.84 -29.82
C ILE A 192 1.41 4.84 -28.79
N PHE A 193 2.13 3.75 -28.54
CA PHE A 193 1.74 2.78 -27.52
C PHE A 193 1.68 3.42 -26.12
N ILE A 194 2.70 4.18 -25.71
CA ILE A 194 2.70 4.88 -24.41
C ILE A 194 1.48 5.82 -24.29
N LEU A 195 1.21 6.62 -25.32
CA LEU A 195 0.06 7.53 -25.35
C LEU A 195 -1.28 6.77 -25.23
N GLN A 196 -1.40 5.62 -25.91
CA GLN A 196 -2.58 4.76 -25.79
C GLN A 196 -2.75 4.23 -24.36
N GLN A 197 -1.67 3.82 -23.69
CA GLN A 197 -1.72 3.33 -22.32
C GLN A 197 -2.11 4.43 -21.32
N ILE A 198 -1.57 5.65 -21.47
CA ILE A 198 -1.97 6.81 -20.66
C ILE A 198 -3.46 7.11 -20.83
N ASN A 199 -3.93 7.15 -22.08
CA ASN A 199 -5.35 7.41 -22.37
C ASN A 199 -6.26 6.29 -21.84
N SER A 200 -5.84 5.03 -21.94
CA SER A 200 -6.58 3.88 -21.41
C SER A 200 -6.62 3.89 -19.88
N PHE A 201 -5.51 4.24 -19.21
CA PHE A 201 -5.50 4.35 -17.75
C PHE A 201 -6.48 5.41 -17.24
N SER A 202 -6.54 6.58 -17.89
CA SER A 202 -7.53 7.60 -17.51
C SER A 202 -8.96 7.16 -17.81
N LYS A 203 -9.25 6.69 -19.04
CA LYS A 203 -10.63 6.43 -19.48
C LYS A 203 -11.20 5.09 -19.04
N ASP A 204 -10.39 4.05 -19.13
CA ASP A 204 -10.86 2.67 -18.97
C ASP A 204 -10.62 2.13 -17.55
N ILE A 205 -9.69 2.74 -16.80
CA ILE A 205 -9.38 2.37 -15.42
C ILE A 205 -9.96 3.40 -14.45
N LEU A 206 -9.46 4.64 -14.45
CA LEU A 206 -9.86 5.61 -13.42
C LEU A 206 -11.30 6.11 -13.58
N ASN A 207 -11.75 6.35 -14.82
CA ASN A 207 -13.08 6.92 -15.08
C ASN A 207 -14.23 5.90 -15.06
N GLN A 208 -14.01 4.69 -14.53
CA GLN A 208 -15.11 3.74 -14.35
C GLN A 208 -16.11 4.27 -13.33
N ASP A 209 -17.41 4.07 -13.59
CA ASP A 209 -18.49 4.57 -12.74
C ASP A 209 -18.39 4.04 -11.30
N GLU A 210 -17.85 2.84 -11.13
CA GLU A 210 -17.59 2.24 -9.81
C GLU A 210 -16.42 2.88 -9.05
N LEU A 211 -15.45 3.48 -9.74
CA LEU A 211 -14.22 4.02 -9.14
C LEU A 211 -14.28 5.54 -8.93
N ASN A 212 -14.96 6.25 -9.84
CA ASN A 212 -15.15 7.71 -9.80
C ASN A 212 -15.61 8.29 -8.45
N PRO A 213 -16.58 7.70 -7.72
CA PRO A 213 -17.02 8.28 -6.45
C PRO A 213 -16.02 8.10 -5.30
N HIS A 214 -15.00 7.25 -5.46
CA HIS A 214 -14.10 6.84 -4.37
C HIS A 214 -12.66 7.34 -4.54
N ILE A 215 -12.24 7.64 -5.77
CA ILE A 215 -10.88 8.10 -6.09
C ILE A 215 -10.94 9.60 -6.40
N ASN A 216 -10.02 10.38 -5.82
CA ASN A 216 -9.86 11.79 -6.18
C ASN A 216 -8.83 11.93 -7.31
N PRO A 217 -9.25 12.15 -8.57
CA PRO A 217 -8.33 12.24 -9.71
C PRO A 217 -7.36 13.41 -9.58
N GLU A 218 -7.74 14.52 -8.96
CA GLU A 218 -6.85 15.66 -8.73
C GLU A 218 -5.68 15.30 -7.81
N SER A 219 -5.90 14.36 -6.87
CA SER A 219 -4.87 13.91 -5.92
C SER A 219 -3.87 12.94 -6.52
N LEU A 220 -4.16 12.35 -7.69
CA LEU A 220 -3.24 11.46 -8.40
C LEU A 220 -2.23 12.24 -9.23
N GLY A 221 -2.62 13.42 -9.73
CA GLY A 221 -1.80 14.23 -10.61
C GLY A 221 -1.64 13.61 -12.00
N ALA A 222 -0.62 14.07 -12.72
CA ALA A 222 -0.32 13.55 -14.05
C ALA A 222 0.49 12.26 -13.99
N LEU A 223 0.20 11.31 -14.88
CA LEU A 223 0.91 10.03 -14.96
C LEU A 223 2.39 10.20 -15.34
N LEU A 224 2.69 11.21 -16.16
CA LEU A 224 4.04 11.57 -16.52
C LEU A 224 4.30 13.05 -16.17
N PRO A 225 5.55 13.43 -15.88
CA PRO A 225 5.96 14.82 -15.82
C PRO A 225 5.68 15.56 -17.14
N GLU A 226 5.53 16.88 -17.07
CA GLU A 226 5.24 17.72 -18.24
C GLU A 226 6.33 17.62 -19.32
N GLU A 227 7.57 17.43 -18.90
CA GLU A 227 8.72 17.24 -19.80
C GLU A 227 8.59 15.95 -20.62
N ASP A 228 8.18 14.86 -19.97
CA ASP A 228 8.00 13.55 -20.61
C ASP A 228 6.79 13.59 -21.57
N TYR A 229 5.75 14.36 -21.24
CA TYR A 229 4.62 14.62 -22.16
C TYR A 229 5.03 15.42 -23.40
N LYS A 230 5.86 16.46 -23.25
CA LYS A 230 6.36 17.24 -24.39
C LYS A 230 7.14 16.37 -25.36
N VAL A 231 7.98 15.46 -24.86
CA VAL A 231 8.69 14.49 -25.70
C VAL A 231 7.70 13.63 -26.51
N LEU A 232 6.64 13.12 -25.88
CA LEU A 232 5.61 12.35 -26.58
C LEU A 232 4.86 13.16 -27.64
N GLU A 233 4.51 14.41 -27.34
CA GLU A 233 3.81 15.31 -28.27
C GLU A 233 4.69 15.67 -29.48
N GLU A 234 5.95 16.04 -29.27
CA GLU A 234 6.90 16.37 -30.34
C GLU A 234 7.10 15.17 -31.28
N GLN A 235 7.32 13.97 -30.73
CA GLN A 235 7.48 12.77 -31.52
C GLN A 235 6.21 12.40 -32.29
N TYR A 236 5.02 12.58 -31.70
CA TYR A 236 3.76 12.32 -32.40
C TYR A 236 3.52 13.31 -33.56
N LEU A 237 3.83 14.59 -33.38
CA LEU A 237 3.66 15.62 -34.40
C LEU A 237 4.62 15.45 -35.58
N LEU A 238 5.89 15.10 -35.31
CA LEU A 238 6.90 14.87 -36.35
C LEU A 238 6.55 13.74 -37.33
N HIS A 239 5.68 12.81 -36.92
CA HIS A 239 5.28 11.65 -37.74
C HIS A 239 3.87 11.79 -38.32
N LYS A 240 3.19 12.92 -38.08
CA LYS A 240 1.88 13.24 -38.66
C LYS A 240 1.98 14.12 -39.92
N GLU A 241 3.15 14.70 -40.19
CA GLU A 241 3.50 15.39 -41.45
C GLU A 241 3.94 14.41 -42.54
#